data_AF-D4XJ70-F1
#
_entry.id   AF-D4XJ70-F1
#
_cell.length_a   1.000
_cell.length_b   1.000
_cell.length_c   1.000
_cell.angle_alpha   90.00
_cell.angle_beta   90.00
_cell.angle_gamma   90.00
#
_symmetry.space_group_name_H-M   'P 1'
#
loop_
_entity.id
_entity.type
_entity.pdbx_description
1 polymer ?
#
loop_
_entity_poly.entity_id
_entity_poly.type
_entity_poly.pdbx_seq_one_letter_code
_entity_poly.pdbx_strand_id
1 'polypeptide(L)'
;MSSGPQSTPTGKTRFRTEVVDFWRYIRHPRPVSRVAGRAAGDGLLADWWPGIRPGRLLAWAGLLWALNLFALGPVAVMAAGLGGATHRIDPTNLPWLTAVIWAPLVEEMLFRYGLRRPLQALWLVPALMPVVLYGPKLWTGLLLAAFVILACWGVRQRATMLTGWDTTWRRYYLKHFGLVFHLAALTFAAVHLTNFVYSKTPYWLMPLLVLPQWLTGLVLSWMRVRRGIGAAILLHATFNAGPILMIWAVMRWAPSIAN
;
A
#
# COMPACT_ATOMS: atom_id res chain seq x y z
N MET A 1 -40.04 18.40 20.05
CA MET A 1 -38.75 19.12 19.91
C MET A 1 -37.70 18.09 19.48
N SER A 2 -37.34 18.09 18.20
CA SER A 2 -36.41 17.13 17.60
C SER A 2 -34.98 17.64 17.78
N SER A 3 -34.22 16.99 18.66
CA SER A 3 -32.77 17.21 18.78
C SER A 3 -32.06 16.48 17.64
N GLY A 4 -31.74 17.21 16.57
CA GLY A 4 -30.90 16.71 15.48
C GLY A 4 -29.50 16.32 15.98
N PRO A 5 -28.80 15.41 15.27
CA PRO A 5 -27.48 14.97 15.67
C PRO A 5 -26.50 16.14 15.61
N GLN A 6 -25.90 16.46 16.76
CA GLN A 6 -24.86 17.45 16.91
C GLN A 6 -23.68 17.09 15.99
N SER A 7 -23.34 17.99 15.08
CA SER A 7 -22.13 17.94 14.29
C SER A 7 -20.91 18.05 15.22
N THR A 8 -20.15 16.97 15.35
CA THR A 8 -18.89 16.98 16.11
C THR A 8 -17.90 18.01 15.54
N PRO A 9 -17.13 18.71 16.40
CA PRO A 9 -16.28 19.81 15.96
C PRO A 9 -15.16 19.32 15.02
N THR A 10 -14.95 20.06 13.93
CA THR A 10 -13.91 19.90 12.92
C THR A 10 -12.52 20.32 13.44
N GLY A 11 -12.09 19.77 14.58
CA GLY A 11 -10.73 19.93 15.08
C GLY A 11 -9.72 19.29 14.12
N LYS A 12 -8.62 20.00 13.81
CA LYS A 12 -7.49 19.43 13.06
C LYS A 12 -6.99 18.18 13.80
N THR A 13 -7.28 16.98 13.27
CA THR A 13 -6.81 15.71 13.86
C THR A 13 -5.27 15.74 13.99
N ARG A 14 -4.75 15.44 15.18
CA ARG A 14 -3.30 15.40 15.43
C ARG A 14 -2.69 14.16 14.76
N PHE A 15 -1.42 14.23 14.35
CA PHE A 15 -0.75 13.08 13.70
C PHE A 15 -0.67 11.87 14.63
N ARG A 16 -0.34 12.12 15.90
CA ARG A 16 -0.36 11.11 16.95
C ARG A 16 -1.69 10.35 17.05
N THR A 17 -2.82 11.03 16.84
CA THR A 17 -4.14 10.38 16.84
C THR A 17 -4.28 9.38 15.70
N GLU A 18 -3.75 9.70 14.51
CA GLU A 18 -3.73 8.77 13.37
C GLU A 18 -2.80 7.58 13.62
N VAL A 19 -1.63 7.79 14.23
CA VAL A 19 -0.71 6.69 14.58
C VAL A 19 -1.33 5.76 15.62
N VAL A 20 -1.99 6.32 16.64
CA VAL A 20 -2.71 5.54 17.66
C VAL A 20 -3.90 4.79 17.03
N ASP A 21 -4.63 5.43 16.12
CA ASP A 21 -5.70 4.79 15.37
C ASP A 21 -5.20 3.63 14.51
N PHE A 22 -4.10 3.83 13.76
CA PHE A 22 -3.42 2.76 13.02
C PHE A 22 -3.06 1.59 13.92
N TRP A 23 -2.42 1.86 15.07
CA TRP A 23 -1.99 0.82 16.00
C TRP A 23 -3.16 0.02 16.59
N ARG A 24 -4.28 0.68 16.91
CA ARG A 24 -5.50 -0.03 17.35
C ARG A 24 -6.10 -0.84 16.21
N TYR A 25 -6.10 -0.26 15.01
CA TYR A 25 -6.72 -0.87 13.84
C TYR A 25 -6.01 -2.15 13.41
N ILE A 26 -4.68 -2.20 13.41
CA ILE A 26 -3.95 -3.43 13.02
C ILE A 26 -4.18 -4.61 13.99
N ARG A 27 -4.61 -4.37 15.23
CA ARG A 27 -4.95 -5.44 16.17
C ARG A 27 -6.33 -6.03 15.91
N HIS A 28 -7.25 -5.18 15.47
CA HIS A 28 -8.62 -5.58 15.15
C HIS A 28 -9.11 -4.85 13.89
N PRO A 29 -8.63 -5.24 12.68
CA PRO A 29 -9.03 -4.57 11.47
C PRO A 29 -10.51 -4.81 11.22
N ARG A 30 -11.25 -3.73 10.98
CA ARG A 30 -12.69 -3.78 10.70
C ARG A 30 -12.99 -2.97 9.44
N PRO A 31 -14.04 -3.33 8.69
CA PRO A 31 -14.52 -2.49 7.60
C PRO A 31 -15.08 -1.18 8.17
N VAL A 32 -14.24 -0.15 8.22
CA VAL A 32 -14.58 1.17 8.80
C VAL A 32 -14.91 2.20 7.73
N SER A 33 -15.64 3.24 8.12
CA SER A 33 -15.84 4.44 7.31
C SER A 33 -14.53 5.18 7.05
N ARG A 34 -14.51 5.98 5.98
CA ARG A 34 -13.38 6.86 5.70
C ARG A 34 -13.26 7.93 6.78
N VAL A 35 -12.03 8.36 7.06
CA VAL A 35 -11.82 9.54 7.92
C VAL A 35 -12.36 10.77 7.19
N ALA A 36 -13.10 11.61 7.89
CA ALA A 36 -13.59 12.87 7.34
C ALA A 36 -12.38 13.73 6.86
N GLY A 37 -12.44 14.18 5.60
CA GLY A 37 -11.41 14.94 4.92
C GLY A 37 -11.98 15.86 3.85
N ARG A 38 -11.13 16.54 3.06
CA ARG A 38 -11.56 17.52 2.03
C ARG A 38 -12.49 16.93 0.95
N ALA A 39 -12.46 15.61 0.78
CA ALA A 39 -13.33 14.86 -0.13
C ALA A 39 -14.09 13.77 0.64
N ALA A 40 -14.66 14.11 1.81
CA ALA A 40 -15.55 13.24 2.57
C ALA A 40 -16.85 13.02 1.79
N GLY A 41 -16.83 12.06 0.87
CA GLY A 41 -17.98 11.63 0.09
C GLY A 41 -17.85 10.16 -0.28
N ASP A 42 -18.96 9.59 -0.76
CA ASP A 42 -18.98 8.26 -1.32
C ASP A 42 -18.77 8.30 -2.84
N GLY A 43 -18.11 7.28 -3.39
CA GLY A 43 -17.92 7.15 -4.84
C GLY A 43 -16.45 7.13 -5.30
N LEU A 44 -16.30 7.19 -6.63
CA LEU A 44 -15.03 7.02 -7.35
C LEU A 44 -14.04 8.14 -7.05
N LEU A 45 -14.48 9.40 -7.15
CA LEU A 45 -13.63 10.57 -6.91
C LEU A 45 -13.05 10.52 -5.50
N ALA A 46 -13.86 10.22 -4.49
CA ALA A 46 -13.40 10.12 -3.11
C ALA A 46 -12.52 8.87 -2.84
N ASP A 47 -12.48 7.89 -3.74
CA ASP A 47 -11.56 6.75 -3.63
C ASP A 47 -10.21 7.01 -4.29
N TRP A 48 -10.21 7.65 -5.45
CA TRP A 48 -9.03 7.89 -6.28
C TRP A 48 -8.37 9.24 -6.01
N TRP A 49 -9.11 10.23 -5.52
CA TRP A 49 -8.53 11.47 -5.05
C TRP A 49 -7.88 11.25 -3.68
N PRO A 50 -6.57 11.51 -3.50
CA PRO A 50 -5.88 11.20 -2.25
C PRO A 50 -6.48 11.86 -1.02
N GLY A 51 -7.02 13.09 -1.14
CA GLY A 51 -7.70 13.80 -0.05
C GLY A 51 -6.85 14.04 1.22
N ILE A 52 -5.56 13.69 1.19
CA ILE A 52 -4.59 13.81 2.27
C ILE A 52 -3.80 15.11 2.11
N ARG A 53 -3.57 15.82 3.23
CA ARG A 53 -2.77 17.05 3.20
C ARG A 53 -1.29 16.67 2.98
N PRO A 54 -0.51 17.44 2.18
CA PRO A 54 0.91 17.12 1.93
C PRO A 54 1.72 16.92 3.21
N GLY A 55 1.59 17.81 4.21
CA GLY A 55 2.29 17.64 5.49
C GLY A 55 1.90 16.36 6.25
N ARG A 56 0.68 15.83 6.05
CA ARG A 56 0.26 14.55 6.65
C ARG A 56 0.87 13.37 5.91
N LEU A 57 0.90 13.44 4.58
CA LEU A 57 1.55 12.45 3.73
C LEU A 57 3.03 12.34 4.08
N LEU A 58 3.73 13.48 4.16
CA LEU A 58 5.14 13.54 4.53
C LEU A 58 5.40 13.08 5.97
N ALA A 59 4.50 13.35 6.91
CA ALA A 59 4.62 12.82 8.27
C ALA A 59 4.54 11.27 8.31
N TRP A 60 3.64 10.67 7.53
CA TRP A 60 3.56 9.22 7.39
C TRP A 60 4.78 8.63 6.67
N ALA A 61 5.21 9.24 5.56
CA ALA A 61 6.43 8.83 4.85
C ALA A 61 7.67 8.93 5.75
N GLY A 62 7.83 10.03 6.47
CA GLY A 62 8.92 10.25 7.42
C GLY A 62 8.93 9.25 8.58
N LEU A 63 7.76 8.92 9.15
CA LEU A 63 7.65 7.87 10.15
C LEU A 63 8.11 6.51 9.59
N LEU A 64 7.65 6.14 8.38
CA LEU A 64 8.06 4.90 7.73
C LEU A 64 9.55 4.89 7.42
N TRP A 65 10.12 5.99 6.90
CA TRP A 65 11.56 6.08 6.66
C TRP A 65 12.36 5.95 7.94
N ALA A 66 11.96 6.61 9.03
CA ALA A 66 12.66 6.51 10.31
C ALA A 66 12.64 5.07 10.85
N LEU A 67 11.48 4.41 10.86
CA LEU A 67 11.36 3.02 11.32
C LEU A 67 12.17 2.05 10.44
N ASN A 68 12.18 2.28 9.12
CA ASN A 68 12.94 1.44 8.21
C ASN A 68 14.44 1.69 8.29
N LEU A 69 14.90 2.94 8.37
CA LEU A 69 16.33 3.26 8.42
C LEU A 69 16.97 2.86 9.76
N PHE A 70 16.27 3.09 10.87
CA PHE A 70 16.86 2.94 12.21
C PHE A 70 16.46 1.67 12.95
N ALA A 71 15.49 0.88 12.46
CA ALA A 71 15.08 -0.36 13.12
C ALA A 71 14.97 -1.54 12.16
N LEU A 72 14.05 -1.51 11.19
CA LEU A 72 13.73 -2.69 10.38
C LEU A 72 14.79 -2.99 9.31
N GLY A 73 15.39 -1.95 8.72
CA GLY A 73 16.48 -2.06 7.75
C GLY A 73 17.73 -2.72 8.34
N PRO A 74 18.25 -2.27 9.50
CA PRO A 74 19.33 -2.95 10.20
C PRO A 74 19.03 -4.44 10.47
N VAL A 75 17.81 -4.78 10.88
CA VAL A 75 17.39 -6.18 11.09
C VAL A 75 17.42 -6.97 9.78
N ALA A 76 16.89 -6.39 8.69
CA ALA A 76 16.91 -7.04 7.38
C ALA A 76 18.33 -7.23 6.83
N VAL A 77 19.22 -6.24 7.01
CA VAL A 77 20.64 -6.31 6.61
C VAL A 77 21.37 -7.37 7.43
N MET A 78 21.15 -7.43 8.75
CA MET A 78 21.72 -8.47 9.60
C MET A 78 21.25 -9.86 9.19
N ALA A 79 19.95 -10.04 8.95
CA ALA A 79 19.39 -11.30 8.48
C ALA A 79 19.95 -11.71 7.10
N ALA A 80 20.12 -10.75 6.19
CA ALA A 80 20.73 -10.98 4.89
C ALA A 80 22.19 -11.42 5.02
N GLY A 81 22.97 -10.75 5.87
CA GLY A 81 24.36 -11.12 6.17
C GLY A 81 24.50 -12.52 6.77
N LEU A 82 23.71 -12.84 7.80
CA LEU A 82 23.69 -14.17 8.43
C LEU A 82 23.25 -15.27 7.45
N GLY A 83 22.31 -14.95 6.57
CA GLY A 83 21.77 -15.87 5.57
C GLY A 83 22.57 -15.97 4.28
N GLY A 84 23.60 -15.13 4.09
CA GLY A 84 24.29 -14.99 2.80
C GLY A 84 23.36 -14.58 1.65
N ALA A 85 22.32 -13.80 1.93
CA ALA A 85 21.40 -13.28 0.93
C ALA A 85 21.88 -11.91 0.44
N THR A 86 21.77 -11.65 -0.86
CA THR A 86 22.14 -10.36 -1.47
C THR A 86 20.95 -9.73 -2.18
N HIS A 87 20.89 -8.40 -2.23
CA HIS A 87 19.81 -7.68 -2.89
C HIS A 87 20.07 -7.59 -4.40
N ARG A 88 19.05 -7.84 -5.23
CA ARG A 88 19.16 -7.83 -6.71
C ARG A 88 19.22 -6.43 -7.35
N ILE A 89 19.14 -5.37 -6.56
CA ILE A 89 19.13 -4.00 -7.12
C ILE A 89 20.57 -3.61 -7.42
N ASP A 90 20.83 -3.30 -8.69
CA ASP A 90 22.04 -2.62 -9.13
C ASP A 90 21.92 -1.11 -8.85
N PRO A 91 22.74 -0.55 -7.94
CA PRO A 91 22.71 0.88 -7.64
C PRO A 91 23.07 1.78 -8.83
N THR A 92 23.75 1.24 -9.84
CA THR A 92 24.23 2.02 -11.00
C THR A 92 23.14 2.28 -12.05
N ASN A 93 22.07 1.49 -12.05
CA ASN A 93 20.96 1.62 -12.99
C ASN A 93 19.61 1.55 -12.27
N LEU A 94 19.29 2.60 -11.50
CA LEU A 94 18.05 2.68 -10.72
C LEU A 94 16.84 2.94 -11.64
N PRO A 95 15.86 2.03 -11.70
CA PRO A 95 14.66 2.21 -12.52
C PRO A 95 13.65 3.13 -11.82
N TRP A 96 13.97 4.42 -11.71
CA TRP A 96 13.23 5.41 -10.92
C TRP A 96 11.74 5.50 -11.27
N LEU A 97 11.40 5.55 -12.57
CA LEU A 97 10.00 5.58 -13.03
C LEU A 97 9.26 4.32 -12.58
N THR A 98 9.92 3.18 -12.70
CA THR A 98 9.34 1.90 -12.31
C THR A 98 9.07 1.88 -10.82
N ALA A 99 10.04 2.27 -10.00
CA ALA A 99 9.93 2.19 -8.56
C ALA A 99 9.03 3.26 -7.93
N VAL A 100 8.94 4.46 -8.52
CA VAL A 100 8.15 5.58 -7.96
C VAL A 100 6.73 5.65 -8.53
N ILE A 101 6.51 5.20 -9.77
CA ILE A 101 5.21 5.33 -10.44
C ILE A 101 4.59 3.96 -10.70
N TRP A 102 5.30 3.10 -11.46
CA TRP A 102 4.74 1.83 -11.93
C TRP A 102 4.43 0.86 -10.78
N ALA A 103 5.42 0.56 -9.94
CA ALA A 103 5.30 -0.40 -8.85
C ALA A 103 4.23 0.03 -7.84
N PRO A 104 4.22 1.28 -7.32
CA PRO A 104 3.12 1.75 -6.48
C PRO A 104 1.75 1.59 -7.12
N LEU A 105 1.57 1.99 -8.38
CA LEU A 105 0.27 1.83 -9.03
C LEU A 105 -0.15 0.35 -9.13
N VAL A 106 0.73 -0.51 -9.65
CA VAL A 106 0.43 -1.94 -9.87
C VAL A 106 0.21 -2.67 -8.54
N GLU A 107 1.09 -2.47 -7.57
CA GLU A 107 1.04 -3.16 -6.28
C GLU A 107 -0.17 -2.72 -5.44
N GLU A 108 -0.52 -1.44 -5.45
CA GLU A 108 -1.74 -0.98 -4.78
C GLU A 108 -3.00 -1.57 -5.43
N MET A 109 -3.03 -1.66 -6.76
CA MET A 109 -4.14 -2.28 -7.48
C MET A 109 -4.24 -3.79 -7.21
N LEU A 110 -3.10 -4.49 -7.13
CA LEU A 110 -3.04 -5.93 -6.90
C LEU A 110 -3.39 -6.32 -5.46
N PHE A 111 -2.80 -5.65 -4.46
CA PHE A 111 -2.88 -6.08 -3.07
C PHE A 111 -3.97 -5.38 -2.26
N ARG A 112 -4.32 -4.12 -2.61
CA ARG A 112 -5.11 -3.26 -1.71
C ARG A 112 -6.43 -2.79 -2.30
N TYR A 113 -6.54 -2.71 -3.62
CA TYR A 113 -7.79 -2.32 -4.26
C TYR A 113 -8.97 -3.19 -3.80
N GLY A 114 -8.75 -4.49 -3.72
CA GLY A 114 -9.71 -5.50 -3.27
C GLY A 114 -10.21 -5.37 -1.82
N LEU A 115 -9.46 -4.70 -0.93
CA LEU A 115 -9.86 -4.52 0.48
C LEU A 115 -11.19 -3.76 0.65
N ARG A 116 -11.56 -2.93 -0.33
CA ARG A 116 -12.89 -2.29 -0.37
C ARG A 116 -13.78 -2.84 -1.48
N ARG A 117 -13.25 -3.68 -2.37
CA ARG A 117 -13.89 -4.17 -3.60
C ARG A 117 -13.56 -5.66 -3.84
N PRO A 118 -13.94 -6.57 -2.93
CA PRO A 118 -13.49 -7.97 -2.98
C PRO A 118 -13.93 -8.69 -4.25
N LEU A 119 -15.14 -8.43 -4.76
CA LEU A 119 -15.61 -9.03 -6.02
C LEU A 119 -14.81 -8.56 -7.23
N GLN A 120 -14.38 -7.29 -7.26
CA GLN A 120 -13.54 -6.82 -8.36
C GLN A 120 -12.13 -7.42 -8.29
N ALA A 121 -11.64 -7.74 -7.09
CA ALA A 121 -10.34 -8.40 -6.94
C ALA A 121 -10.30 -9.78 -7.63
N LEU A 122 -11.43 -10.50 -7.70
CA LEU A 122 -11.49 -11.84 -8.29
C LEU A 122 -11.07 -11.86 -9.77
N TRP A 123 -11.40 -10.81 -10.53
CA TRP A 123 -10.96 -10.69 -11.92
C TRP A 123 -9.71 -9.80 -12.08
N LEU A 124 -9.59 -8.75 -11.26
CA LEU A 124 -8.51 -7.78 -11.39
C LEU A 124 -7.15 -8.39 -11.06
N VAL A 125 -7.07 -9.21 -10.01
CA VAL A 125 -5.82 -9.86 -9.59
C VAL A 125 -5.26 -10.77 -10.69
N PRO A 126 -6.00 -11.74 -11.26
CA PRO A 126 -5.49 -12.54 -12.37
C PRO A 126 -5.22 -11.71 -13.63
N ALA A 127 -6.06 -10.69 -13.93
CA ALA A 127 -5.84 -9.80 -15.06
C ALA A 127 -4.53 -8.99 -14.95
N LEU A 128 -4.09 -8.65 -13.73
CA LEU A 128 -2.83 -7.93 -13.50
C LEU A 128 -1.58 -8.82 -13.58
N MET A 129 -1.71 -10.15 -13.65
CA MET A 129 -0.54 -11.05 -13.69
C MET A 129 0.41 -10.76 -14.85
N PRO A 130 -0.04 -10.57 -16.11
CA PRO A 130 0.86 -10.16 -17.20
C PRO A 130 1.53 -8.81 -16.95
N VAL A 131 0.85 -7.86 -16.30
CA VAL A 131 1.42 -6.54 -15.99
C VAL A 131 2.59 -6.66 -15.01
N VAL A 132 2.46 -7.55 -14.02
CA VAL A 132 3.53 -7.84 -13.04
C VAL A 132 4.67 -8.61 -13.68
N LEU A 133 4.37 -9.69 -14.42
CA LEU A 133 5.39 -10.59 -14.97
C LEU A 133 6.26 -9.96 -16.06
N TYR A 134 5.69 -9.05 -16.87
CA TYR A 134 6.41 -8.45 -18.00
C TYR A 134 6.91 -7.02 -17.74
N GLY A 135 6.55 -6.42 -16.59
CA GLY A 135 7.03 -5.09 -16.19
C GLY A 135 6.49 -3.92 -17.03
N PRO A 136 7.10 -2.73 -16.96
CA PRO A 136 6.62 -1.49 -17.58
C PRO A 136 6.95 -1.41 -19.08
N LYS A 137 6.21 -2.15 -19.91
CA LYS A 137 6.22 -2.06 -21.38
C LYS A 137 5.00 -1.25 -21.84
N LEU A 138 5.03 -0.76 -23.08
CA LEU A 138 3.89 -0.01 -23.62
C LEU A 138 2.59 -0.83 -23.55
N TRP A 139 2.62 -2.10 -23.98
CA TRP A 139 1.43 -2.95 -23.99
C TRP A 139 0.93 -3.29 -22.59
N THR A 140 1.81 -3.56 -21.61
CA THR A 140 1.38 -3.77 -20.21
C THR A 140 0.83 -2.49 -19.60
N GLY A 141 1.36 -1.33 -19.99
CA GLY A 141 0.84 -0.02 -19.57
C GLY A 141 -0.57 0.24 -20.11
N LEU A 142 -0.82 -0.08 -21.38
CA LEU A 142 -2.15 0.00 -21.99
C LEU A 142 -3.13 -0.98 -21.33
N LEU A 143 -2.70 -2.22 -21.03
CA LEU A 143 -3.51 -3.19 -20.29
C LEU A 143 -3.84 -2.69 -18.88
N LEU A 144 -2.84 -2.20 -18.13
CA LEU A 144 -3.04 -1.63 -16.80
C LEU A 144 -4.06 -0.49 -16.83
N ALA A 145 -3.92 0.44 -17.79
CA ALA A 145 -4.87 1.53 -17.97
C ALA A 145 -6.28 1.01 -18.26
N ALA A 146 -6.43 0.03 -19.16
CA ALA A 146 -7.72 -0.58 -19.47
C ALA A 146 -8.37 -1.23 -18.24
N PHE A 147 -7.61 -1.99 -17.44
CA PHE A 147 -8.12 -2.62 -16.22
C PHE A 147 -8.50 -1.58 -15.14
N VAL A 148 -7.71 -0.52 -14.99
CA VAL A 148 -8.04 0.59 -14.09
C VAL A 148 -9.33 1.29 -14.54
N ILE A 149 -9.47 1.57 -15.84
CA ILE A 149 -10.68 2.18 -16.40
C ILE A 149 -11.90 1.27 -16.17
N LEU A 150 -11.77 -0.04 -16.42
CA LEU A 150 -12.85 -1.01 -16.19
C LEU A 150 -13.24 -1.10 -14.72
N ALA A 151 -12.26 -1.13 -13.81
CA ALA A 151 -12.50 -1.11 -12.36
C ALA A 151 -13.24 0.17 -11.94
N CYS A 152 -12.81 1.33 -12.47
CA CYS A 152 -13.47 2.62 -12.25
C CYS A 152 -14.90 2.66 -12.80
N TRP A 153 -15.14 2.10 -14.00
CA TRP A 153 -16.45 2.01 -14.61
C TRP A 153 -17.41 1.18 -13.75
N GLY A 154 -16.96 0.03 -13.24
CA GLY A 154 -17.75 -0.83 -12.36
C GLY A 154 -18.17 -0.16 -11.05
N VAL A 155 -17.49 0.93 -10.63
CA VAL A 155 -17.86 1.72 -9.45
C VAL A 155 -18.86 2.83 -9.79
N ARG A 156 -18.93 3.29 -11.04
CA ARG A 156 -19.86 4.35 -11.47
C ARG A 156 -21.31 3.88 -11.51
N GLN A 157 -21.55 2.58 -11.68
CA GLN A 157 -22.89 2.01 -11.60
C GLN A 157 -23.39 2.16 -10.15
N ARG A 158 -24.52 2.88 -9.98
CA ARG A 158 -25.09 3.22 -8.67
C ARG A 158 -25.24 1.98 -7.79
N ALA A 159 -25.11 2.17 -6.47
CA ALA A 159 -25.53 1.18 -5.49
C ALA A 159 -27.02 0.88 -5.72
N THR A 160 -27.30 -0.20 -6.45
CA THR A 160 -28.63 -0.77 -6.51
C THR A 160 -29.00 -1.20 -5.10
N MET A 161 -30.25 -0.98 -4.70
CA MET A 161 -30.73 -1.47 -3.42
C MET A 161 -30.55 -2.98 -3.42
N LEU A 162 -29.77 -3.51 -2.47
CA LEU A 162 -29.48 -4.94 -2.34
C LEU A 162 -30.69 -5.75 -1.86
N THR A 163 -31.88 -5.14 -1.82
CA THR A 163 -33.15 -5.78 -1.50
C THR A 163 -33.39 -6.95 -2.45
N GLY A 164 -33.43 -8.17 -1.91
CA GLY A 164 -33.62 -9.42 -2.65
C GLY A 164 -32.34 -10.13 -3.10
N TRP A 165 -31.14 -9.57 -2.86
CA TRP A 165 -29.87 -10.20 -3.24
C TRP A 165 -29.29 -11.05 -2.11
N ASP A 166 -28.68 -12.20 -2.47
CA ASP A 166 -27.91 -12.97 -1.50
C ASP A 166 -26.66 -12.19 -1.06
N THR A 167 -26.69 -11.75 0.19
CA THR A 167 -25.62 -10.97 0.83
C THR A 167 -24.75 -11.84 1.76
N THR A 168 -24.88 -13.17 1.70
CA THR A 168 -24.11 -14.12 2.52
C THR A 168 -22.60 -13.96 2.31
N TRP A 169 -22.16 -13.85 1.06
CA TRP A 169 -20.74 -13.61 0.74
C TRP A 169 -20.22 -12.33 1.40
N ARG A 170 -21.03 -11.27 1.42
CA ARG A 170 -20.65 -9.98 2.00
C ARG A 170 -20.53 -10.09 3.50
N ARG A 171 -21.49 -10.75 4.17
CA ARG A 171 -21.41 -11.03 5.61
C ARG A 171 -20.16 -11.85 5.95
N TYR A 172 -19.87 -12.89 5.17
CA TYR A 172 -18.69 -13.73 5.37
C TYR A 172 -17.40 -12.92 5.20
N TYR A 173 -17.30 -12.10 4.15
CA TYR A 173 -16.16 -11.22 3.93
C TYR A 173 -15.97 -10.23 5.08
N LEU A 174 -17.03 -9.55 5.53
CA LEU A 174 -16.95 -8.58 6.63
C LEU A 174 -16.54 -9.25 7.96
N LYS A 175 -17.01 -10.48 8.21
CA LYS A 175 -16.61 -11.29 9.37
C LYS A 175 -15.12 -11.63 9.36
N HIS A 176 -14.56 -11.96 8.20
CA HIS A 176 -13.15 -12.35 8.04
C HIS A 176 -12.26 -11.22 7.51
N PHE A 177 -12.75 -9.99 7.51
CA PHE A 177 -12.05 -8.85 6.93
C PHE A 177 -10.66 -8.65 7.54
N GLY A 178 -10.52 -8.85 8.86
CA GLY A 178 -9.23 -8.78 9.55
C GLY A 178 -8.20 -9.76 8.99
N LEU A 179 -8.61 -10.99 8.69
CA LEU A 179 -7.74 -11.98 8.06
C LEU A 179 -7.32 -11.53 6.66
N VAL A 180 -8.27 -11.08 5.83
CA VAL A 180 -7.98 -10.59 4.47
C VAL A 180 -7.01 -9.40 4.50
N PHE A 181 -7.19 -8.48 5.45
CA PHE A 181 -6.31 -7.32 5.64
C PHE A 181 -4.86 -7.73 5.93
N HIS A 182 -4.65 -8.67 6.86
CA HIS A 182 -3.30 -9.14 7.18
C HIS A 182 -2.69 -9.99 6.09
N LEU A 183 -3.47 -10.86 5.44
CA LEU A 183 -3.01 -11.65 4.31
C LEU A 183 -2.58 -10.75 3.15
N ALA A 184 -3.32 -9.67 2.84
CA ALA A 184 -2.91 -8.72 1.82
C ALA A 184 -1.54 -8.08 2.12
N ALA A 185 -1.31 -7.65 3.37
CA ALA A 185 -0.02 -7.08 3.78
C ALA A 185 1.11 -8.12 3.80
N LEU A 186 0.80 -9.36 4.21
CA LEU A 186 1.77 -10.45 4.26
C LEU A 186 2.18 -10.93 2.87
N THR A 187 1.22 -11.13 1.96
CA THR A 187 1.52 -11.51 0.56
C THR A 187 2.30 -10.41 -0.15
N PHE A 188 1.98 -9.14 0.10
CA PHE A 188 2.78 -8.00 -0.36
C PHE A 188 4.24 -8.14 0.08
N ALA A 189 4.50 -8.37 1.37
CA ALA A 189 5.85 -8.57 1.88
C ALA A 189 6.52 -9.84 1.30
N ALA A 190 5.78 -10.95 1.19
CA ALA A 190 6.30 -12.22 0.70
C ALA A 190 6.76 -12.13 -0.76
N VAL A 191 6.06 -11.41 -1.63
CA VAL A 191 6.51 -11.20 -3.03
C VAL A 191 7.87 -10.49 -3.08
N HIS A 192 8.18 -9.63 -2.10
CA HIS A 192 9.47 -8.94 -2.03
C HIS A 192 10.64 -9.86 -1.65
N LEU A 193 10.40 -11.10 -1.22
CA LEU A 193 11.45 -12.13 -1.11
C LEU A 193 12.12 -12.36 -2.47
N THR A 194 11.38 -12.20 -3.58
CA THR A 194 11.94 -12.34 -4.93
C THR A 194 13.02 -11.30 -5.28
N ASN A 195 13.16 -10.23 -4.48
CA ASN A 195 14.21 -9.22 -4.64
C ASN A 195 15.57 -9.67 -4.11
N PHE A 196 15.65 -10.84 -3.47
CA PHE A 196 16.90 -11.38 -2.93
C PHE A 196 17.44 -12.52 -3.80
N VAL A 197 18.76 -12.62 -3.87
CA VAL A 197 19.46 -13.83 -4.30
C VAL A 197 19.83 -14.61 -3.05
N TYR A 198 19.46 -15.88 -3.02
CA TYR A 198 19.68 -16.76 -1.88
C TYR A 198 20.85 -17.68 -2.13
N SER A 199 21.64 -17.92 -1.10
CA SER A 199 22.65 -18.97 -1.09
C SER A 199 22.19 -20.11 -0.19
N LYS A 200 22.59 -20.11 1.08
CA LYS A 200 22.18 -21.07 2.11
C LYS A 200 21.29 -20.41 3.18
N THR A 201 20.47 -19.45 2.77
CA THR A 201 19.62 -18.68 3.69
C THR A 201 18.58 -19.58 4.35
N PRO A 202 18.62 -19.79 5.68
CA PRO A 202 17.61 -20.54 6.40
C PRO A 202 16.20 -19.93 6.25
N TYR A 203 15.17 -20.77 6.12
CA TYR A 203 13.79 -20.29 5.93
C TYR A 203 13.28 -19.37 7.06
N TRP A 204 13.75 -19.56 8.30
CA TRP A 204 13.35 -18.74 9.44
C TRP A 204 13.91 -17.30 9.38
N LEU A 205 14.95 -17.04 8.59
CA LEU A 205 15.46 -15.69 8.34
C LEU A 205 14.64 -14.94 7.28
N MET A 206 13.91 -15.64 6.41
CA MET A 206 13.16 -15.02 5.31
C MET A 206 12.14 -13.96 5.78
N PRO A 207 11.33 -14.20 6.82
CA PRO A 207 10.42 -13.17 7.31
C PRO A 207 11.13 -11.89 7.77
N LEU A 208 12.35 -12.00 8.30
CA LEU A 208 13.14 -10.86 8.76
C LEU A 208 13.61 -9.97 7.61
N LEU A 209 13.91 -10.56 6.46
CA LEU A 209 14.34 -9.85 5.25
C LEU A 209 13.26 -8.89 4.73
N VAL A 210 11.99 -9.20 4.97
CA VAL A 210 10.84 -8.46 4.44
C VAL A 210 10.03 -7.72 5.50
N LEU A 211 10.55 -7.57 6.72
CA LEU A 211 9.92 -6.77 7.78
C LEU A 211 9.65 -5.32 7.36
N PRO A 212 10.58 -4.60 6.67
CA PRO A 212 10.30 -3.27 6.12
C PRO A 212 9.04 -3.23 5.26
N GLN A 213 8.91 -4.20 4.36
CA GLN A 213 7.81 -4.33 3.41
C GLN A 213 6.52 -4.74 4.11
N TRP A 214 6.59 -5.59 5.13
CA TRP A 214 5.42 -5.96 5.92
C TRP A 214 4.84 -4.79 6.70
N LEU A 215 5.68 -4.01 7.40
CA LEU A 215 5.22 -2.81 8.13
C LEU A 215 4.61 -1.77 7.17
N THR A 216 5.34 -1.43 6.10
CA THR A 216 4.84 -0.52 5.05
C THR A 216 3.54 -1.08 4.46
N GLY A 217 3.48 -2.40 4.30
CA GLY A 217 2.32 -3.16 3.88
C GLY A 217 1.06 -2.87 4.70
N LEU A 218 1.19 -2.94 6.03
CA LEU A 218 0.13 -2.66 6.99
C LEU A 218 -0.30 -1.20 6.94
N VAL A 219 0.64 -0.25 6.89
CA VAL A 219 0.33 1.19 6.84
C VAL A 219 -0.41 1.54 5.55
N LEU A 220 0.03 1.03 4.40
CA LEU A 220 -0.64 1.27 3.12
C LEU A 220 -2.04 0.64 3.07
N SER A 221 -2.21 -0.57 3.63
CA SER A 221 -3.54 -1.19 3.76
C SER A 221 -4.46 -0.38 4.66
N TRP A 222 -3.97 0.15 5.78
CA TRP A 222 -4.73 1.07 6.64
C TRP A 222 -5.07 2.36 5.90
N MET A 223 -4.12 2.94 5.16
CA MET A 223 -4.32 4.15 4.35
C MET A 223 -5.40 3.94 3.29
N ARG A 224 -5.37 2.80 2.60
CA ARG A 224 -6.40 2.36 1.64
C ARG A 224 -7.77 2.33 2.28
N VAL A 225 -7.90 1.70 3.45
CA VAL A 225 -9.19 1.60 4.13
C VAL A 225 -9.62 2.97 4.64
N ARG A 226 -8.75 3.79 5.21
CA ARG A 226 -9.15 5.04 5.87
C ARG A 226 -9.34 6.22 4.92
N ARG A 227 -8.63 6.25 3.79
CA ARG A 227 -8.60 7.42 2.89
C ARG A 227 -8.88 7.12 1.42
N GLY A 228 -8.62 5.91 0.94
CA GLY A 228 -8.86 5.52 -0.47
C GLY A 228 -7.60 5.02 -1.18
N ILE A 229 -7.76 4.54 -2.42
CA ILE A 229 -6.65 3.98 -3.22
C ILE A 229 -5.65 5.06 -3.60
N GLY A 230 -6.11 6.26 -3.95
CA GLY A 230 -5.23 7.36 -4.36
C GLY A 230 -4.27 7.78 -3.24
N ALA A 231 -4.74 7.80 -1.99
CA ALA A 231 -3.91 8.12 -0.83
C ALA A 231 -2.84 7.05 -0.58
N ALA A 232 -3.18 5.78 -0.80
CA ALA A 232 -2.26 4.67 -0.64
C ALA A 232 -1.19 4.67 -1.75
N ILE A 233 -1.59 4.84 -3.03
CA ILE A 233 -0.66 5.00 -4.17
C ILE A 233 0.29 6.17 -3.92
N LEU A 234 -0.23 7.32 -3.52
CA LEU A 234 0.59 8.51 -3.30
C LEU A 234 1.56 8.33 -2.13
N LEU A 235 1.13 7.72 -1.02
CA LEU A 235 2.03 7.43 0.10
C LEU A 235 3.12 6.43 -0.31
N HIS A 236 2.76 5.40 -1.06
CA HIS A 236 3.69 4.39 -1.53
C HIS A 236 4.74 5.00 -2.50
N ALA A 237 4.29 5.76 -3.49
CA ALA A 237 5.18 6.50 -4.39
C ALA A 237 6.12 7.43 -3.64
N THR A 238 5.60 8.17 -2.66
CA THR A 238 6.42 9.04 -1.80
C THR A 238 7.44 8.24 -1.02
N PHE A 239 7.02 7.14 -0.39
CA PHE A 239 7.89 6.26 0.39
C PHE A 239 9.05 5.70 -0.46
N ASN A 240 8.77 5.24 -1.69
CA ASN A 240 9.79 4.72 -2.60
C ASN A 240 10.72 5.81 -3.13
N ALA A 241 10.21 7.02 -3.37
CA ALA A 241 11.03 8.13 -3.84
C ALA A 241 12.14 8.53 -2.84
N GLY A 242 11.89 8.44 -1.53
CA GLY A 242 12.87 8.82 -0.50
C GLY A 242 14.23 8.10 -0.63
N PRO A 243 14.28 6.76 -0.49
CA PRO A 243 15.52 6.00 -0.64
C PRO A 243 16.18 6.17 -2.01
N ILE A 244 15.40 6.26 -3.09
CA ILE A 244 15.93 6.45 -4.46
C ILE A 244 16.64 7.80 -4.57
N LEU A 245 16.01 8.87 -4.08
CA LEU A 245 16.61 10.20 -4.07
C LEU A 245 17.86 10.24 -3.19
N MET A 246 17.85 9.53 -2.06
CA MET A 246 19.02 9.41 -1.17
C MET A 246 20.18 8.70 -1.87
N ILE A 247 19.95 7.56 -2.52
CA ILE A 247 20.99 6.82 -3.25
C ILE A 247 21.54 7.68 -4.39
N TRP A 248 20.66 8.29 -5.18
CA TRP A 248 21.06 9.20 -6.26
C TRP A 248 21.91 10.37 -5.75
N ALA A 249 21.51 10.98 -4.63
CA ALA A 249 22.26 12.07 -3.98
C ALA A 249 23.66 11.62 -3.53
N VAL A 250 23.77 10.46 -2.90
CA VAL A 250 25.06 9.89 -2.47
C VAL A 250 25.96 9.64 -3.68
N MET A 251 25.44 9.01 -4.74
CA MET A 251 26.21 8.76 -5.96
C MET A 251 26.65 10.05 -6.66
N ARG A 252 25.82 11.10 -6.63
CA ARG A 252 26.10 12.38 -7.29
C ARG A 252 27.11 13.23 -6.54
N TRP A 253 27.02 13.28 -5.21
CA TRP A 253 27.76 14.25 -4.39
C TRP A 253 28.79 13.62 -3.45
N ALA A 254 28.73 12.32 -3.20
CA ALA A 254 29.68 11.60 -2.37
C ALA A 254 30.04 10.23 -2.99
N PRO A 255 30.56 10.21 -4.24
CA PRO A 255 30.83 8.95 -4.95
C PRO A 255 31.86 8.06 -4.23
N SER A 256 32.72 8.63 -3.38
CA SER A 256 33.67 7.88 -2.54
C SER A 256 33.01 7.01 -1.46
N ILE A 257 31.76 7.29 -1.08
CA ILE A 257 30.97 6.50 -0.12
C ILE A 257 30.24 5.34 -0.82
N ALA A 258 30.07 5.43 -2.15
CA ALA A 258 29.34 4.44 -2.94
C ALA A 258 30.20 3.26 -3.42
N ASN A 259 31.52 3.29 -3.18
CA ASN A 259 32.50 2.26 -3.56
C ASN A 259 32.93 1.41 -2.37
#